data_AF-A0AAD5CNI7-F1
#
_entry.id   AF-A0AAD5CNI7-F1
#
_cell.length_a   1.000
_cell.length_b   1.000
_cell.length_c   1.000
_cell.angle_alpha   90.00
_cell.angle_beta   90.00
_cell.angle_gamma   90.00
#
_symmetry.space_group_name_H-M   'P 1'
#
loop_
_entity.id
_entity.type
_entity.pdbx_description
1 polymer ?
#
loop_
_entity_poly.entity_id
_entity_poly.type
_entity_poly.pdbx_seq_one_letter_code
_entity_poly.pdbx_strand_id
1 'polypeptide(L)'
;SVVGLLGPKLLANRSPDLIDFPEDLVSLEAAKKIQLKALAEEMLALSNGLRKARNELEACANDGYRLEEFIGYAEAEVRSVTKFYHIVGKSADGLALYFSEDPARCPFEQAIQTFSSFVRLFQECHEENLKQAERERKKAEKEASQNPENNFSKSVVIVHK
;
A
#
# COMPACT_ATOMS: atom_id res chain seq x y z
N SER A 1 11.97 -14.09 11.72
CA SER A 1 12.39 -15.15 10.79
C SER A 1 13.61 -14.67 10.02
N VAL A 2 14.66 -15.48 9.86
CA VAL A 2 15.90 -15.13 9.16
C VAL A 2 15.65 -14.66 7.70
N VAL A 3 14.56 -15.13 7.09
CA VAL A 3 14.13 -14.74 5.74
C VAL A 3 13.73 -13.27 5.64
N GLY A 4 13.14 -12.68 6.68
CA GLY A 4 12.73 -11.27 6.70
C GLY A 4 13.92 -10.31 6.73
N LEU A 5 14.99 -10.66 7.45
CA LEU A 5 16.21 -9.86 7.54
C LEU A 5 17.03 -9.91 6.24
N LEU A 6 17.00 -11.01 5.48
CA LEU A 6 17.81 -11.15 4.27
C LEU A 6 17.27 -10.35 3.08
N GLY A 7 15.96 -10.13 2.99
CA GLY A 7 15.31 -9.43 1.86
C GLY A 7 15.83 -8.01 1.65
N PRO A 8 15.63 -7.08 2.60
CA PRO A 8 16.10 -5.70 2.47
C PRO A 8 17.63 -5.60 2.34
N LYS A 9 18.37 -6.47 3.04
CA LYS A 9 19.85 -6.53 2.96
C LYS A 9 20.32 -6.93 1.56
N LEU A 10 19.64 -7.88 0.91
CA LEU A 10 19.95 -8.29 -0.45
C LEU A 10 19.64 -7.19 -1.47
N LEU A 11 18.50 -6.50 -1.31
CA LEU A 11 18.12 -5.38 -2.17
C LEU A 11 19.12 -4.24 -2.06
N ALA A 12 19.50 -3.82 -0.84
CA ALA A 12 20.51 -2.78 -0.65
C ALA A 12 21.85 -3.10 -1.35
N ASN A 13 22.21 -4.38 -1.46
CA ASN A 13 23.46 -4.80 -2.10
C ASN A 13 23.37 -4.96 -3.63
N ARG A 14 22.20 -5.32 -4.17
CA ARG A 14 22.04 -5.66 -5.60
C ARG A 14 21.28 -4.60 -6.40
N SER A 15 20.38 -3.88 -5.75
CA SER A 15 19.46 -2.91 -6.35
C SER A 15 19.07 -1.86 -5.30
N PRO A 16 20.01 -1.00 -4.89
CA PRO A 16 19.79 0.00 -3.83
C PRO A 16 18.66 0.97 -4.17
N ASP A 17 18.44 1.26 -5.45
CA ASP A 17 17.37 2.14 -5.95
C ASP A 17 15.94 1.60 -5.71
N LEU A 18 15.81 0.38 -5.16
CA LEU A 18 14.52 -0.21 -4.80
C LEU A 18 14.28 -0.22 -3.29
N ILE A 19 15.21 0.33 -2.49
CA ILE A 19 15.12 0.25 -1.02
C ILE A 19 14.05 1.19 -0.45
N ASP A 20 13.79 2.29 -1.16
CA ASP A 20 12.89 3.38 -0.83
C ASP A 20 11.51 3.25 -1.51
N PHE A 21 11.22 2.12 -2.18
CA PHE A 21 9.89 1.85 -2.75
C PHE A 21 8.70 2.09 -1.80
N PRO A 22 8.81 1.95 -0.44
CA PRO A 22 7.70 2.32 0.44
C PRO A 22 7.26 3.77 0.30
N GLU A 23 8.16 4.66 -0.11
CA GLU A 23 7.90 6.08 -0.33
C GLU A 23 6.99 6.32 -1.55
N ASP A 24 7.00 5.42 -2.53
CA ASP A 24 6.10 5.48 -3.69
C ASP A 24 4.66 5.05 -3.35
N LEU A 25 4.45 4.40 -2.20
CA LEU A 25 3.16 3.88 -1.76
C LEU A 25 2.40 4.86 -0.84
N VAL A 26 2.47 6.17 -1.13
CA VAL A 26 1.89 7.25 -0.31
C VAL A 26 0.39 7.10 -0.04
N SER A 27 -0.35 6.47 -0.96
CA SER A 27 -1.80 6.30 -0.86
C SER A 27 -2.22 5.07 -0.04
N LEU A 28 -1.28 4.23 0.39
CA LEU A 28 -1.58 2.94 1.01
C LEU A 28 -2.37 3.09 2.33
N GLU A 29 -2.02 4.06 3.16
CA GLU A 29 -2.74 4.34 4.41
C GLU A 29 -4.15 4.89 4.19
N ALA A 30 -4.35 5.67 3.12
CA ALA A 30 -5.69 6.12 2.73
C ALA A 30 -6.51 4.96 2.15
N ALA A 31 -5.90 4.14 1.30
CA ALA A 31 -6.52 2.96 0.68
C ALA A 31 -7.02 1.97 1.74
N LYS A 32 -6.28 1.78 2.84
CA LYS A 32 -6.67 0.89 3.95
C LYS A 32 -7.98 1.29 4.63
N LYS A 33 -8.39 2.56 4.52
CA LYS A 33 -9.62 3.07 5.14
C LYS A 33 -10.86 2.89 4.25
N ILE A 34 -10.67 2.57 2.98
CA ILE A 34 -11.77 2.31 2.04
C ILE A 34 -12.43 1.00 2.42
N GLN A 35 -13.77 1.01 2.46
CA GLN A 35 -14.59 -0.17 2.68
C GLN A 35 -15.56 -0.31 1.52
N LEU A 36 -15.22 -1.15 0.54
CA LEU A 36 -16.02 -1.33 -0.67
C LEU A 36 -17.40 -1.90 -0.37
N LYS A 37 -17.51 -2.72 0.68
CA LYS A 37 -18.80 -3.21 1.14
C LYS A 37 -19.73 -2.07 1.62
N ALA A 38 -19.21 -1.18 2.46
CA ALA A 38 -19.99 -0.03 2.93
C ALA A 38 -20.39 0.89 1.76
N LEU A 39 -19.47 1.10 0.82
CA LEU A 39 -19.76 1.86 -0.39
C LEU A 39 -20.87 1.22 -1.24
N ALA A 40 -20.88 -0.11 -1.38
CA ALA A 40 -21.95 -0.82 -2.09
C ALA A 40 -23.31 -0.65 -1.40
N GLU A 41 -23.35 -0.67 -0.07
CA GLU A 41 -24.55 -0.46 0.73
C GLU A 41 -25.09 0.98 0.56
N GLU A 42 -24.21 1.98 0.56
CA GLU A 42 -24.57 3.38 0.31
C GLU A 42 -25.09 3.60 -1.12
N MET A 43 -24.46 3.00 -2.13
CA MET A 43 -24.92 3.07 -3.52
C MET A 43 -26.31 2.49 -3.71
N LEU A 44 -26.60 1.37 -3.04
CA LEU A 44 -27.92 0.76 -3.02
C LEU A 44 -28.93 1.66 -2.32
N ALA A 45 -28.56 2.29 -1.20
CA ALA A 45 -29.42 3.21 -0.47
C ALA A 45 -29.78 4.44 -1.32
N LEU A 46 -28.81 5.05 -1.99
CA LEU A 46 -29.01 6.18 -2.91
C LEU A 46 -29.96 5.82 -4.05
N SER A 47 -29.71 4.68 -4.72
CA SER A 47 -30.53 4.20 -5.83
C SER A 47 -31.98 3.94 -5.40
N ASN A 48 -32.17 3.37 -4.21
CA ASN A 48 -33.49 3.12 -3.65
C ASN A 48 -34.21 4.40 -3.22
N GLY A 49 -33.48 5.35 -2.63
CA GLY A 49 -34.04 6.66 -2.24
C GLY A 49 -34.55 7.42 -3.46
N LEU A 50 -33.74 7.49 -4.53
CA LEU A 50 -34.12 8.13 -5.79
C LEU A 50 -35.34 7.47 -6.43
N ARG A 51 -35.40 6.13 -6.45
CA ARG A 51 -36.56 5.40 -6.95
C ARG A 51 -37.84 5.73 -6.17
N LYS A 52 -37.76 5.83 -4.84
CA LYS A 52 -38.91 6.20 -4.01
C LYS A 52 -39.36 7.64 -4.30
N ALA A 53 -38.43 8.58 -4.39
CA ALA A 53 -38.75 9.97 -4.73
C ALA A 53 -39.46 10.09 -6.09
N ARG A 54 -39.02 9.31 -7.09
CA ARG A 54 -39.70 9.25 -8.40
C ARG A 54 -41.13 8.73 -8.30
N ASN A 55 -41.34 7.65 -7.55
CA ASN A 55 -42.69 7.12 -7.34
C ASN A 55 -43.60 8.13 -6.63
N GLU A 56 -43.07 8.94 -5.70
CA GLU A 56 -43.81 10.01 -5.03
C GLU A 56 -44.16 11.16 -5.99
N LEU A 57 -43.25 11.52 -6.91
CA LEU A 57 -43.53 12.50 -7.96
C LEU A 57 -44.66 12.02 -8.89
N GLU A 58 -44.62 10.76 -9.33
CA GLU A 58 -45.66 10.16 -10.16
C GLU A 58 -47.04 10.14 -9.49
N ALA A 59 -47.07 10.06 -8.15
CA ALA A 59 -48.30 10.12 -7.36
C ALA A 59 -48.79 11.56 -7.08
N CYS A 60 -48.03 12.59 -7.44
CA CYS A 60 -48.32 13.98 -7.10
C CYS A 60 -49.21 14.63 -8.18
N ALA A 61 -50.39 15.11 -7.80
CA ALA A 61 -51.42 15.54 -8.76
C ALA A 61 -51.24 16.96 -9.34
N ASN A 62 -50.65 17.92 -8.60
CA ASN A 62 -50.61 19.33 -9.07
C ASN A 62 -49.48 20.24 -8.53
N ASP A 63 -48.70 19.83 -7.52
CA ASP A 63 -47.64 20.65 -6.89
C ASP A 63 -46.22 20.05 -7.02
N GLY A 64 -46.00 19.18 -8.01
CA GLY A 64 -44.77 18.39 -8.17
C GLY A 64 -43.54 19.13 -8.70
N TYR A 65 -43.65 20.40 -9.13
CA TYR A 65 -42.58 21.08 -9.89
C TYR A 65 -41.25 21.21 -9.13
N ARG A 66 -41.28 21.42 -7.81
CA ARG A 66 -40.06 21.49 -6.98
C ARG A 66 -39.42 20.10 -6.79
N LEU A 67 -40.25 19.06 -6.75
CA LEU A 67 -39.80 17.67 -6.63
C LEU A 67 -39.22 17.17 -7.95
N GLU A 68 -39.76 17.60 -9.09
CA GLU A 68 -39.25 17.32 -10.42
C GLU A 68 -37.84 17.90 -10.64
N GLU A 69 -37.61 19.17 -10.30
CA GLU A 69 -36.29 19.80 -10.39
C GLU A 69 -35.27 19.09 -9.49
N PHE A 70 -35.66 18.81 -8.24
CA PHE A 70 -34.83 18.06 -7.30
C PHE A 70 -34.47 16.66 -7.82
N ILE A 71 -35.44 15.92 -8.34
CA ILE A 71 -35.21 14.58 -8.90
C ILE A 71 -34.27 14.66 -10.09
N GLY A 72 -34.45 15.62 -11.02
CA GLY A 72 -33.55 15.80 -12.16
C GLY A 72 -32.08 16.00 -11.73
N TYR A 73 -31.85 16.82 -10.70
CA TYR A 73 -30.52 16.99 -10.10
C TYR A 73 -30.01 15.70 -9.44
N ALA A 74 -30.82 15.08 -8.59
CA ALA A 74 -30.46 13.87 -7.86
C ALA A 74 -30.13 12.70 -8.80
N GLU A 75 -30.85 12.58 -9.92
CA GLU A 75 -30.54 11.58 -10.94
C GLU A 75 -29.17 11.82 -11.60
N ALA A 76 -28.80 13.07 -11.89
CA ALA A 76 -27.50 13.40 -12.45
C ALA A 76 -26.37 13.00 -11.47
N GLU A 77 -26.54 13.33 -10.19
CA GLU A 77 -25.58 12.97 -9.14
C GLU A 77 -25.50 11.45 -8.94
N VAL A 78 -26.63 10.75 -8.84
CA VAL A 78 -26.64 9.27 -8.70
C VAL A 78 -26.00 8.60 -9.92
N ARG A 79 -26.23 9.10 -11.14
CA ARG A 79 -25.53 8.61 -12.34
C ARG A 79 -24.02 8.82 -12.25
N SER A 80 -23.60 10.00 -11.80
CA SER A 80 -22.18 10.34 -11.63
C SER A 80 -21.50 9.43 -10.60
N VAL A 81 -22.07 9.31 -9.41
CA VAL A 81 -21.53 8.45 -8.34
C VAL A 81 -21.54 6.98 -8.75
N THR A 82 -22.58 6.51 -9.44
CA THR A 82 -22.62 5.13 -9.99
C THR A 82 -21.47 4.86 -10.95
N LYS A 83 -21.13 5.83 -11.80
CA LYS A 83 -19.97 5.71 -12.71
C LYS A 83 -18.67 5.59 -11.93
N PHE A 84 -18.47 6.41 -10.89
CA PHE A 84 -17.27 6.32 -10.05
C PHE A 84 -17.20 5.01 -9.26
N TYR A 85 -18.31 4.55 -8.69
CA TYR A 85 -18.40 3.25 -8.02
C TYR A 85 -17.95 2.10 -8.93
N HIS A 86 -18.40 2.10 -10.19
CA HIS A 86 -17.98 1.09 -11.16
C HIS A 86 -16.49 1.16 -11.50
N ILE A 87 -15.94 2.36 -11.62
CA ILE A 87 -14.50 2.55 -11.85
C ILE A 87 -13.70 2.02 -10.66
N VAL A 88 -14.10 2.35 -9.43
CA VAL A 88 -13.45 1.86 -8.20
C VAL A 88 -13.49 0.33 -8.14
N GLY A 89 -14.65 -0.28 -8.43
CA GLY A 89 -14.79 -1.74 -8.48
C GLY A 89 -13.83 -2.39 -9.49
N LYS A 90 -13.77 -1.86 -10.71
CA LYS A 90 -12.83 -2.36 -11.74
C LYS A 90 -11.36 -2.15 -11.36
N SER A 91 -11.03 -1.03 -10.74
CA SER A 91 -9.67 -0.76 -10.25
C SER A 91 -9.27 -1.72 -9.13
N ALA A 92 -10.20 -2.02 -8.21
CA ALA A 92 -10.02 -3.03 -7.17
C ALA A 92 -9.80 -4.43 -7.75
N ASP A 93 -10.64 -4.86 -8.70
CA ASP A 93 -10.47 -6.14 -9.38
C ASP A 93 -9.13 -6.20 -10.14
N GLY A 94 -8.77 -5.10 -10.80
CA GLY A 94 -7.51 -4.97 -11.53
C GLY A 94 -6.28 -5.18 -10.66
N LEU A 95 -6.32 -4.78 -9.38
CA LEU A 95 -5.22 -5.02 -8.44
C LEU A 95 -4.98 -6.51 -8.22
N ALA A 96 -6.04 -7.29 -7.96
CA ALA A 96 -5.92 -8.74 -7.79
C ALA A 96 -5.43 -9.41 -9.08
N LEU A 97 -6.00 -9.02 -10.23
CA LEU A 97 -5.64 -9.57 -11.53
C LEU A 97 -4.17 -9.29 -11.91
N TYR A 98 -3.62 -8.13 -11.55
CA TYR A 98 -2.22 -7.81 -11.80
C TYR A 98 -1.27 -8.81 -11.13
N PHE A 99 -1.62 -9.31 -9.95
CA PHE A 99 -0.87 -10.35 -9.25
C PHE A 99 -1.32 -11.79 -9.61
N SER A 100 -2.11 -11.95 -10.67
CA SER A 100 -2.69 -13.23 -11.09
C SER A 100 -3.56 -13.90 -10.02
N GLU A 101 -4.14 -13.10 -9.12
CA GLU A 101 -5.11 -13.57 -8.15
C GLU A 101 -6.54 -13.42 -8.68
N ASP A 102 -7.47 -14.19 -8.10
CA ASP A 102 -8.90 -14.09 -8.38
C ASP A 102 -9.51 -12.98 -7.49
N PRO A 103 -10.11 -11.90 -8.06
CA PRO A 103 -10.75 -10.84 -7.29
C PRO A 103 -11.80 -11.33 -6.29
N ALA A 104 -12.48 -12.45 -6.58
CA ALA A 104 -13.46 -13.03 -5.66
C ALA A 104 -12.83 -13.67 -4.41
N ARG A 105 -11.54 -14.03 -4.50
CA ARG A 105 -10.77 -14.68 -3.43
C ARG A 105 -9.78 -13.74 -2.74
N CYS A 106 -9.46 -12.62 -3.39
CA CYS A 106 -8.61 -11.56 -2.88
C CYS A 106 -9.32 -10.21 -3.03
N PRO A 107 -10.30 -9.92 -2.14
CA PRO A 107 -10.97 -8.64 -2.15
C PRO A 107 -9.98 -7.50 -1.85
N PHE A 108 -10.33 -6.29 -2.29
CA PHE A 108 -9.52 -5.09 -2.16
C PHE A 108 -8.92 -4.91 -0.76
N GLU A 109 -9.73 -5.00 0.29
CA GLU A 109 -9.30 -4.80 1.67
C GLU A 109 -8.22 -5.81 2.09
N GLN A 110 -8.34 -7.07 1.62
CA GLN A 110 -7.33 -8.10 1.88
C GLN A 110 -6.03 -7.82 1.13
N ALA A 111 -6.11 -7.42 -0.14
CA ALA A 111 -4.94 -7.04 -0.93
C ALA A 111 -4.20 -5.87 -0.26
N ILE A 112 -4.92 -4.80 0.10
CA ILE A 112 -4.35 -3.63 0.77
C ILE A 112 -3.75 -3.99 2.13
N GLN A 113 -4.44 -4.81 2.94
CA GLN A 113 -3.90 -5.27 4.22
C GLN A 113 -2.59 -6.07 4.05
N THR A 114 -2.49 -6.85 2.97
CA THR A 114 -1.26 -7.58 2.63
C THR A 114 -0.13 -6.62 2.29
N PHE A 115 -0.37 -5.63 1.42
CA PHE A 115 0.61 -4.59 1.11
C PHE A 115 1.06 -3.80 2.35
N SER A 116 0.12 -3.34 3.18
CA SER A 116 0.45 -2.62 4.42
C SER A 116 1.32 -3.46 5.35
N SER A 117 1.01 -4.76 5.47
CA SER A 117 1.79 -5.66 6.30
C SER A 117 3.20 -5.87 5.75
N PHE A 118 3.31 -6.05 4.43
CA PHE A 118 4.58 -6.21 3.73
C PHE A 118 5.46 -4.97 3.89
N VAL A 119 4.94 -3.78 3.60
CA VAL A 119 5.69 -2.51 3.72
C VAL A 119 6.18 -2.30 5.15
N ARG A 120 5.32 -2.49 6.14
CA ARG A 120 5.70 -2.36 7.55
C ARG A 120 6.83 -3.32 7.92
N LEU A 121 6.68 -4.60 7.60
CA LEU A 121 7.69 -5.62 7.90
C LEU A 121 9.00 -5.35 7.16
N PHE A 122 8.93 -4.86 5.93
CA PHE A 122 10.09 -4.50 5.13
C PHE A 122 10.89 -3.38 5.79
N GLN A 123 10.21 -2.30 6.18
CA GLN A 123 10.82 -1.14 6.85
C GLN A 123 11.46 -1.54 8.18
N GLU A 124 10.76 -2.33 9.01
CA GLU A 124 11.27 -2.85 10.28
C GLU A 124 12.56 -3.67 10.05
N CYS A 125 12.55 -4.61 9.09
CA CYS A 125 13.72 -5.42 8.77
C CYS A 125 14.88 -4.57 8.19
N HIS A 126 14.56 -3.55 7.39
CA HIS A 126 15.58 -2.65 6.84
C HIS A 126 16.28 -1.85 7.94
N GLU A 127 15.51 -1.28 8.88
CA GLU A 127 16.05 -0.54 10.02
C GLU A 127 16.92 -1.44 10.92
N GLU A 128 16.48 -2.67 11.19
CA GLU A 128 17.25 -3.66 11.95
C GLU A 128 18.58 -4.01 11.26
N ASN A 129 18.57 -4.15 9.93
CA ASN A 129 19.78 -4.42 9.14
C ASN A 129 20.79 -3.26 9.24
N LEU A 130 20.33 -2.02 9.18
CA LEU A 130 21.20 -0.83 9.34
C LEU A 130 21.83 -0.82 10.74
N LYS A 131 21.03 -1.03 11.80
CA LYS A 131 21.53 -1.12 13.18
C LYS A 131 22.53 -2.26 13.38
N GLN A 132 22.34 -3.39 12.70
CA GLN A 132 23.25 -4.52 12.76
C GLN A 132 24.57 -4.22 12.03
N ALA A 133 24.50 -3.66 10.82
CA ALA A 133 25.68 -3.27 10.05
C ALA A 133 26.54 -2.24 10.79
N GLU A 134 25.92 -1.28 11.47
CA GLU A 134 26.64 -0.30 12.29
C GLU A 134 27.36 -0.95 13.49
N ARG A 135 26.70 -1.91 14.16
CA ARG A 135 27.30 -2.68 15.27
C ARG A 135 28.50 -3.51 14.80
N GLU A 136 28.37 -4.16 13.64
CA GLU A 136 29.46 -4.94 13.03
C GLU A 136 30.65 -4.05 12.65
N ARG A 137 30.40 -2.88 12.03
CA ARG A 137 31.45 -1.91 11.71
C ARG A 137 32.20 -1.43 12.95
N LYS A 138 31.48 -1.03 14.00
CA LYS A 138 32.07 -0.58 15.28
C LYS A 138 32.91 -1.67 15.95
N LYS A 139 32.48 -2.94 15.85
CA LYS A 139 33.23 -4.08 16.39
C LYS A 139 34.52 -4.31 15.59
N ALA A 140 34.43 -4.33 14.26
CA ALA A 140 35.60 -4.50 13.39
C ALA A 140 36.65 -3.38 13.57
N GLU A 141 36.23 -2.14 13.75
CA GLU A 141 37.13 -1.00 14.01
C GLU A 141 37.87 -1.11 15.34
N LYS A 142 37.17 -1.56 16.40
CA LYS A 142 37.79 -1.81 17.71
C LYS A 142 38.79 -2.96 17.66
N GLU A 143 38.45 -4.06 16.99
CA GLU A 143 39.33 -5.21 16.81
C GLU A 143 40.59 -4.84 15.99
N ALA A 144 40.43 -4.03 14.93
CA ALA A 144 41.55 -3.53 14.13
C ALA A 144 42.47 -2.58 14.92
N SER A 145 41.91 -1.79 15.84
CA SER A 145 42.69 -0.87 16.70
C SER A 145 43.43 -1.57 17.84
N GLN A 146 42.92 -2.72 18.29
CA GLN A 146 43.53 -3.53 19.38
C GLN A 146 44.59 -4.51 18.89
N ASN A 147 44.76 -4.70 17.58
CA ASN A 147 45.72 -5.65 17.01
C ASN A 147 46.57 -5.06 15.85
N PRO A 148 47.37 -4.00 16.09
CA PRO A 148 48.19 -3.35 15.06
C PRO A 148 49.42 -4.16 14.60
N GLU A 149 49.76 -5.28 15.26
CA GLU A 149 51.08 -5.93 15.11
C GLU A 149 51.29 -6.85 13.90
N ASN A 150 50.32 -7.06 13.00
CA ASN A 150 50.55 -7.94 11.84
C ASN A 150 51.12 -7.23 10.59
N ASN A 151 51.36 -5.92 10.65
CA ASN A 151 51.95 -5.15 9.54
C ASN A 151 53.43 -4.75 9.74
N PHE A 152 54.00 -4.91 10.95
CA PHE A 152 55.43 -4.62 11.17
C PHE A 152 56.34 -5.83 10.94
N SER A 153 55.82 -7.06 11.12
CA SER A 153 56.59 -8.30 10.95
C SER A 153 56.81 -8.73 9.49
N LYS A 154 56.09 -8.15 8.51
CA LYS A 154 56.37 -8.40 7.08
C LYS A 154 57.51 -7.55 6.52
N SER A 155 57.82 -6.41 7.14
CA SER A 155 58.91 -5.52 6.70
C SER A 155 60.29 -5.98 7.17
N VAL A 156 60.37 -6.72 8.29
CA VAL A 156 61.66 -7.19 8.83
C VAL A 156 62.18 -8.45 8.13
N VAL A 157 61.30 -9.29 7.58
CA VAL A 157 61.69 -10.56 6.93
C VAL A 157 62.29 -10.37 5.52
N ILE A 158 62.12 -9.20 4.89
CA ILE A 158 62.64 -8.95 3.53
C ILE A 158 64.10 -8.40 3.52
N VAL A 159 64.65 -7.96 4.65
CA VAL A 159 65.98 -7.30 4.69
C VAL A 159 67.16 -8.27 4.89
N HIS A 160 66.93 -9.58 5.06
CA HIS A 160 68.00 -10.57 5.22
C HIS A 160 67.85 -11.77 4.27
N LYS A 161 67.92 -11.52 2.96
CA LYS A 161 68.39 -12.50 1.97
C LYS A 161 69.24 -11.82 0.90
#